data_AF-A0A3C1V7T2-F1
#
_entry.id   AF-A0A3C1V7T2-F1
#
_cell.length_a   1.000
_cell.length_b   1.000
_cell.length_c   1.000
_cell.angle_alpha   90.00
_cell.angle_beta   90.00
_cell.angle_gamma   90.00
#
_symmetry.space_group_name_H-M   'P 1'
#
loop_
_entity.id
_entity.type
_entity.pdbx_description
1 polymer ?
#
loop_
_entity_poly.entity_id
_entity_poly.type
_entity_poly.pdbx_seq_one_letter_code
_entity_poly.pdbx_strand_id
1 'polypeptide(L)'
;LEPLKAQAKLLDANHLAEQIWRMEASVETDPPLAIGTAKELIETCCKTILAERGKPISGTPDMPTLTKATMKELKLVPDDVPDSARGGDVIKRLLSNLGTIGNGLAELRGLYGTGHGKHGKTSGLSARHAKLAVGAASALATFLFETHMETKP
;
A
#
# COMPACT_ATOMS: atom_id res chain seq x y z
N LEU A 1 10.44 1.84 -8.74
CA LEU A 1 9.84 0.56 -8.32
C LEU A 1 10.87 -0.56 -8.11
N GLU A 2 12.15 -0.35 -8.43
CA GLU A 2 13.19 -1.39 -8.29
C GLU A 2 13.29 -2.05 -6.91
N PRO A 3 13.25 -1.33 -5.77
CA PRO A 3 13.26 -1.98 -4.45
C PRO A 3 12.08 -2.94 -4.27
N LEU A 4 10.88 -2.51 -4.67
CA LEU A 4 9.67 -3.31 -4.58
C LEU A 4 9.72 -4.54 -5.51
N LYS A 5 10.33 -4.42 -6.70
CA LYS A 5 10.56 -5.56 -7.60
C LYS A 5 11.49 -6.59 -6.97
N ALA A 6 12.54 -6.15 -6.26
CA ALA A 6 13.43 -7.06 -5.55
C ALA A 6 12.68 -7.83 -4.46
N GLN A 7 11.85 -7.15 -3.66
CA GLN A 7 11.04 -7.81 -2.63
C GLN A 7 9.99 -8.77 -3.22
N ALA A 8 9.32 -8.41 -4.32
CA ALA A 8 8.35 -9.27 -4.98
C ALA A 8 8.96 -10.60 -5.46
N LYS A 9 10.22 -10.57 -5.93
CA LYS A 9 10.96 -11.80 -6.30
C LYS A 9 11.27 -12.68 -5.10
N LEU A 10 11.62 -12.10 -3.96
CA LEU A 10 11.93 -12.85 -2.73
C LEU A 10 10.72 -13.59 -2.16
N LEU A 11 9.53 -13.11 -2.46
CA LEU A 11 8.25 -13.69 -2.01
C LEU A 11 7.64 -14.69 -3.02
N ASP A 12 8.31 -14.97 -4.15
CA ASP A 12 7.76 -15.73 -5.29
C ASP A 12 6.35 -15.25 -5.72
N ALA A 13 6.11 -13.95 -5.57
CA ALA A 13 4.78 -13.38 -5.68
C ALA A 13 4.56 -12.85 -7.11
N ASN A 14 4.31 -13.78 -8.05
CA ASN A 14 4.03 -13.46 -9.45
C ASN A 14 2.98 -12.35 -9.63
N HIS A 15 1.96 -12.33 -8.76
CA HIS A 15 0.91 -11.31 -8.79
C HIS A 15 1.41 -9.89 -8.42
N LEU A 16 2.38 -9.75 -7.51
CA LEU A 16 2.98 -8.46 -7.18
C LEU A 16 3.80 -7.92 -8.36
N ALA A 17 4.55 -8.79 -9.03
CA ALA A 17 5.34 -8.39 -10.20
C ALA A 17 4.45 -7.85 -11.33
N GLU A 18 3.31 -8.48 -11.58
CA GLU A 18 2.31 -8.02 -12.55
C GLU A 18 1.73 -6.65 -12.19
N GLN A 19 1.35 -6.44 -10.92
CA GLN A 19 0.84 -5.16 -10.43
C GLN A 19 1.89 -4.04 -10.57
N ILE A 20 3.16 -4.34 -10.28
CA ILE A 20 4.27 -3.40 -10.46
C ILE A 20 4.41 -3.00 -11.93
N TRP A 21 4.45 -3.98 -12.83
CA TRP A 21 4.56 -3.72 -14.26
C TRP A 21 3.36 -2.91 -14.77
N ARG A 22 2.15 -3.24 -14.33
CA ARG A 22 0.92 -2.54 -14.70
C ARG A 22 0.91 -1.08 -14.24
N MET A 23 1.42 -0.79 -13.05
CA MET A 23 1.61 0.60 -12.60
C MET A 23 2.59 1.36 -13.51
N GLU A 24 3.74 0.77 -13.88
CA GLU A 24 4.71 1.42 -14.77
C GLU A 24 4.12 1.71 -16.15
N ALA A 25 3.40 0.75 -16.71
CA ALA A 25 2.79 0.88 -18.04
C ALA A 25 1.65 1.91 -18.10
N SER A 26 0.98 2.17 -16.97
CA SER A 26 -0.22 3.03 -16.91
C SER A 26 0.01 4.40 -16.28
N VAL A 27 1.11 4.64 -15.57
CA VAL A 27 1.29 5.88 -14.78
C VAL A 27 1.18 7.18 -15.60
N GLU A 28 1.62 7.16 -16.86
CA GLU A 28 1.50 8.31 -17.78
C GLU A 28 0.23 8.27 -18.64
N THR A 29 -0.19 7.07 -19.03
CA THR A 29 -1.18 6.85 -20.11
C THR A 29 -2.59 6.60 -19.58
N ASP A 30 -2.72 6.04 -18.37
CA ASP A 30 -3.98 5.78 -17.69
C ASP A 30 -3.83 5.99 -16.16
N PRO A 31 -3.78 7.26 -15.69
CA PRO A 31 -3.61 7.57 -14.27
C PRO A 31 -4.65 6.94 -13.32
N PRO A 32 -5.96 6.88 -13.67
CA PRO A 32 -6.93 6.13 -12.85
C PRO A 32 -6.58 4.66 -12.70
N LEU A 33 -6.12 4.00 -13.75
CA LEU A 33 -5.70 2.60 -13.69
C LEU A 33 -4.46 2.41 -12.79
N ALA A 34 -3.47 3.29 -12.92
CA ALA A 34 -2.28 3.25 -12.08
C ALA A 34 -2.63 3.39 -10.59
N ILE A 35 -3.57 4.29 -10.25
CA ILE A 35 -4.05 4.50 -8.88
C ILE A 35 -4.81 3.29 -8.36
N GLY A 36 -5.68 2.68 -9.18
CA GLY A 36 -6.36 1.44 -8.83
C GLY A 36 -5.37 0.30 -8.55
N THR A 37 -4.37 0.15 -9.41
CA THR A 37 -3.33 -0.87 -9.26
C THR A 37 -2.46 -0.63 -8.01
N ALA A 38 -2.17 0.63 -7.67
CA ALA A 38 -1.44 0.99 -6.45
C ALA A 38 -2.22 0.61 -5.17
N LYS A 39 -3.56 0.73 -5.19
CA LYS A 39 -4.42 0.21 -4.10
C LYS A 39 -4.34 -1.31 -4.02
N GLU A 40 -4.49 -2.00 -5.14
CA GLU A 40 -4.42 -3.47 -5.23
C GLU A 40 -3.08 -4.03 -4.74
N LEU A 41 -1.98 -3.31 -5.00
CA LEU A 41 -0.65 -3.63 -4.47
C LEU A 41 -0.64 -3.65 -2.93
N ILE A 42 -1.17 -2.63 -2.28
CA ILE A 42 -1.23 -2.56 -0.82
C ILE A 42 -2.08 -3.70 -0.27
N GLU A 43 -3.22 -4.00 -0.90
CA GLU A 43 -4.07 -5.12 -0.48
C GLU A 43 -3.34 -6.45 -0.58
N THR A 44 -2.67 -6.69 -1.71
CA THR A 44 -1.91 -7.92 -1.95
C THR A 44 -0.78 -8.05 -0.94
N CYS A 45 0.00 -6.98 -0.73
CA CYS A 45 1.06 -6.94 0.27
C CYS A 45 0.55 -7.29 1.67
N CYS A 46 -0.51 -6.63 2.13
CA CYS A 46 -1.05 -6.87 3.46
C CYS A 46 -1.61 -8.30 3.61
N LYS A 47 -2.35 -8.80 2.61
CA LYS A 47 -2.91 -10.16 2.60
C LYS A 47 -1.80 -11.21 2.61
N THR A 48 -0.76 -11.04 1.81
CA THR A 48 0.40 -11.96 1.76
C THR A 48 1.09 -12.03 3.11
N ILE A 49 1.43 -10.87 3.69
CA ILE A 49 2.12 -10.82 5.01
C ILE A 49 1.27 -11.48 6.09
N LEU A 50 -0.03 -11.17 6.15
CA LEU A 50 -0.94 -11.75 7.14
C LEU A 50 -1.11 -13.26 6.95
N ALA A 51 -1.15 -13.75 5.72
CA ALA A 51 -1.20 -15.17 5.42
C ALA A 51 0.08 -15.91 5.85
N GLU A 52 1.26 -15.39 5.51
CA GLU A 52 2.55 -15.98 5.92
C GLU A 52 2.74 -15.99 7.44
N ARG A 53 2.11 -15.05 8.16
CA ARG A 53 2.12 -14.99 9.62
C ARG A 53 1.00 -15.79 10.29
N GLY A 54 0.26 -16.60 9.53
CA GLY A 54 -0.80 -17.45 10.06
C GLY A 54 -2.04 -16.68 10.56
N LYS A 55 -2.25 -15.44 10.11
CA LYS A 55 -3.40 -14.60 10.44
C LYS A 55 -4.16 -14.11 9.19
N PRO A 56 -4.52 -15.01 8.25
CA PRO A 56 -5.24 -14.58 7.04
C PRO A 56 -6.57 -13.91 7.41
N ILE A 57 -6.88 -12.79 6.76
CA ILE A 57 -8.17 -12.12 6.90
C ILE A 57 -9.09 -12.59 5.78
N SER A 58 -10.23 -13.16 6.16
CA SER A 58 -11.26 -13.62 5.22
C SER A 58 -12.23 -12.51 4.82
N GLY A 59 -12.95 -12.71 3.72
CA GLY A 59 -13.93 -11.76 3.21
C GLY A 59 -13.31 -10.59 2.44
N THR A 60 -13.97 -9.44 2.50
CA THR A 60 -13.59 -8.22 1.78
C THR A 60 -13.30 -7.09 2.77
N PRO A 61 -12.22 -7.19 3.57
CA PRO A 61 -11.88 -6.12 4.51
C PRO A 61 -11.64 -4.82 3.74
N ASP A 62 -12.08 -3.72 4.34
CA ASP A 62 -11.70 -2.41 3.82
C ASP A 62 -10.20 -2.16 4.04
N MET A 63 -9.67 -1.18 3.31
CA MET A 63 -8.26 -0.84 3.38
C MET A 63 -7.79 -0.43 4.79
N PRO A 64 -8.55 0.38 5.56
CA PRO A 64 -8.19 0.70 6.94
C PRO A 64 -8.01 -0.55 7.82
N THR A 65 -8.95 -1.49 7.74
CA THR A 65 -8.92 -2.73 8.52
C THR A 65 -7.70 -3.56 8.17
N LEU A 66 -7.46 -3.75 6.88
CA LEU A 66 -6.36 -4.56 6.38
C LEU A 66 -5.00 -3.98 6.77
N THR A 67 -4.80 -2.69 6.52
CA THR A 67 -3.53 -1.99 6.82
C THR A 67 -3.24 -1.98 8.32
N LYS A 68 -4.27 -1.70 9.15
CA LYS A 68 -4.13 -1.71 10.62
C LYS A 68 -3.78 -3.09 11.15
N ALA A 69 -4.39 -4.15 10.62
CA ALA A 69 -4.09 -5.52 11.04
C ALA A 69 -2.65 -5.90 10.71
N THR A 70 -2.18 -5.60 9.50
CA THR A 70 -0.78 -5.85 9.10
C THR A 70 0.21 -5.06 9.95
N MET A 71 -0.03 -3.76 10.18
CA MET A 71 0.85 -2.95 11.03
C MET A 71 0.92 -3.47 12.47
N LYS A 72 -0.22 -3.86 13.05
CA LYS A 72 -0.24 -4.47 14.39
C LYS A 72 0.54 -5.78 14.43
N GLU A 73 0.38 -6.60 13.41
CA GLU A 73 1.08 -7.87 13.31
C GLU A 73 2.60 -7.71 13.20
N LEU A 74 3.04 -6.66 12.51
CA LEU A 74 4.46 -6.30 12.36
C LEU A 74 5.01 -5.48 13.54
N LYS A 75 4.22 -5.26 14.60
CA LYS A 75 4.56 -4.38 15.73
C LYS A 75 4.96 -2.96 15.32
N LEU A 76 4.26 -2.45 14.30
CA LEU A 76 4.43 -1.12 13.72
C LEU A 76 3.34 -0.14 14.21
N VAL A 77 2.67 -0.44 15.32
CA VAL A 77 1.71 0.47 15.93
C VAL A 77 2.40 1.36 16.96
N PRO A 78 1.90 2.60 17.20
CA PRO A 78 2.53 3.53 18.13
C PRO A 78 2.78 2.96 19.53
N ASP A 79 1.91 2.08 20.01
CA ASP A 79 1.99 1.46 21.34
C ASP A 79 3.20 0.51 21.48
N ASP A 80 3.77 0.03 20.37
CA ASP A 80 4.94 -0.85 20.36
C ASP A 80 6.27 -0.08 20.31
N VAL A 81 6.23 1.26 20.16
CA VAL A 81 7.43 2.11 20.14
C VAL A 81 7.76 2.57 21.57
N PRO A 82 8.93 2.21 22.13
CA PRO A 82 9.29 2.61 23.49
C PRO A 82 9.34 4.12 23.66
N ASP A 83 8.66 4.65 24.68
CA ASP A 83 8.66 6.09 25.00
C ASP A 83 10.06 6.62 25.36
N SER A 84 10.94 5.73 25.83
CA SER A 84 12.33 6.04 26.15
C SER A 84 13.24 6.16 24.92
N ALA A 85 12.76 5.81 23.72
CA ALA A 85 13.56 5.93 22.50
C ALA A 85 13.67 7.40 22.08
N ARG A 86 14.90 7.87 21.85
CA ARG A 86 15.13 9.21 21.29
C ARG A 86 14.47 9.29 19.91
N GLY A 87 13.41 10.08 19.80
CA GLY A 87 12.61 10.19 18.57
C GLY A 87 11.39 9.29 18.49
N GLY A 88 10.98 8.62 19.58
CA GLY A 88 9.79 7.76 19.64
C GLY A 88 8.54 8.42 19.06
N ASP A 89 8.23 9.65 19.48
CA ASP A 89 7.07 10.40 18.97
C ASP A 89 7.13 10.66 17.45
N VAL A 90 8.34 10.87 16.91
CA VAL A 90 8.53 11.08 15.47
C VAL A 90 8.24 9.79 14.71
N ILE A 91 8.74 8.66 15.21
CA ILE A 91 8.51 7.33 14.61
C ILE A 91 7.01 6.99 14.69
N LYS A 92 6.37 7.17 15.84
CA LYS A 92 4.92 6.95 16.02
C LYS A 92 4.09 7.74 15.00
N ARG A 93 4.45 9.00 14.76
CA ARG A 93 3.78 9.85 13.77
C ARG A 93 4.04 9.40 12.33
N LEU A 94 5.26 8.98 12.00
CA LEU A 94 5.57 8.43 10.68
C LEU A 94 4.77 7.14 10.40
N LEU A 95 4.72 6.22 11.37
CA LEU A 95 3.93 4.99 11.26
C LEU A 95 2.45 5.28 11.09
N SER A 96 1.92 6.23 11.86
CA SER A 96 0.52 6.68 11.72
C SER A 96 0.25 7.23 10.31
N ASN A 97 1.15 8.06 9.77
CA ASN A 97 1.03 8.60 8.41
C ASN A 97 1.14 7.51 7.34
N LEU A 98 1.99 6.50 7.52
CA LEU A 98 2.08 5.36 6.61
C LEU A 98 0.78 4.55 6.62
N GLY A 99 0.18 4.33 7.78
CA GLY A 99 -1.10 3.63 7.92
C GLY A 99 -2.28 4.33 7.22
N THR A 100 -2.22 5.66 7.05
CA THR A 100 -3.27 6.41 6.35
C THR A 100 -3.12 6.42 4.82
N ILE A 101 -1.95 6.04 4.27
CA ILE A 101 -1.71 5.99 2.82
C ILE A 101 -2.75 5.09 2.13
N GLY A 102 -2.97 3.88 2.66
CA GLY A 102 -3.96 2.95 2.09
C GLY A 102 -5.35 3.58 2.00
N ASN A 103 -5.79 4.28 3.05
CA ASN A 103 -7.09 4.94 3.10
C ASN A 103 -7.20 6.04 2.05
N GLY A 104 -6.17 6.89 1.94
CA GLY A 104 -6.12 7.96 0.94
C GLY A 104 -6.16 7.43 -0.49
N LEU A 105 -5.49 6.29 -0.77
CA LEU A 105 -5.58 5.64 -2.09
C LEU A 105 -6.97 5.07 -2.37
N ALA A 106 -7.61 4.44 -1.37
CA ALA A 106 -8.96 3.91 -1.51
C ALA A 106 -9.97 5.03 -1.83
N GLU A 107 -9.86 6.16 -1.14
CA GLU A 107 -10.68 7.35 -1.38
C GLU A 107 -10.39 7.97 -2.76
N LEU A 108 -9.12 8.16 -3.12
CA LEU A 108 -8.73 8.69 -4.43
C LEU A 108 -9.25 7.81 -5.58
N ARG A 109 -9.16 6.49 -5.43
CA ARG A 109 -9.77 5.53 -6.38
C ARG A 109 -11.29 5.64 -6.40
N GLY A 110 -11.93 5.83 -5.25
CA GLY A 110 -13.39 5.98 -5.16
C GLY A 110 -13.90 7.22 -5.91
N LEU A 111 -13.22 8.36 -5.74
CA LEU A 111 -13.59 9.65 -6.34
C LEU A 111 -13.40 9.70 -7.86
N TYR A 112 -12.43 8.97 -8.40
CA TYR A 112 -12.02 9.13 -9.80
C TYR A 112 -11.91 7.81 -10.59
N GLY A 113 -12.26 6.69 -9.97
CA GLY A 113 -12.32 5.38 -10.59
C GLY A 113 -13.34 5.32 -11.72
N THR A 114 -13.13 4.39 -12.64
CA THR A 114 -13.92 4.23 -13.88
C THR A 114 -15.35 3.72 -13.67
N GLY A 115 -15.77 3.46 -12.41
CA GLY A 115 -17.01 2.77 -12.06
C GLY A 115 -18.25 3.64 -11.87
N HIS A 116 -18.13 4.97 -11.84
CA HIS A 116 -19.27 5.89 -11.74
C HIS A 116 -19.22 6.89 -12.90
N GLY A 117 -20.20 6.81 -13.80
CA GLY A 117 -20.27 7.58 -15.03
C GLY A 117 -19.99 9.07 -14.82
N LYS A 118 -19.03 9.61 -15.59
CA LYS A 118 -18.62 11.01 -15.48
C LYS A 118 -19.66 11.90 -16.16
N HIS A 119 -20.26 12.83 -15.42
CA HIS A 119 -20.89 14.00 -16.02
C HIS A 119 -19.81 14.91 -16.62
N GLY A 120 -19.51 14.73 -17.90
CA GLY A 120 -19.00 15.67 -18.91
C GLY A 120 -17.83 16.66 -18.65
N LYS A 121 -17.45 17.03 -17.43
CA LYS A 121 -16.57 18.19 -17.14
C LYS A 121 -15.67 18.08 -15.90
N THR A 122 -15.34 16.89 -15.40
CA THR A 122 -14.30 16.77 -14.35
C THR A 122 -12.90 16.77 -14.97
N SER A 123 -12.04 17.72 -14.59
CA SER A 123 -10.59 17.61 -14.82
C SER A 123 -10.12 16.33 -14.13
N GLY A 124 -9.67 15.37 -14.94
CA GLY A 124 -9.34 14.03 -14.46
C GLY A 124 -8.04 13.98 -13.65
N LEU A 125 -7.80 12.84 -13.01
CA LEU A 125 -6.49 12.48 -12.49
C LEU A 125 -5.46 12.54 -13.63
N SER A 126 -4.47 13.42 -13.49
CA SER A 126 -3.28 13.44 -14.35
C SER A 126 -2.15 12.57 -13.83
N ALA A 127 -1.15 12.32 -14.68
CA ALA A 127 0.02 11.49 -14.36
C ALA A 127 0.74 11.88 -13.06
N ARG A 128 0.77 13.17 -12.68
CA ARG A 128 1.38 13.59 -11.40
C ARG A 128 0.68 12.97 -10.18
N HIS A 129 -0.64 12.79 -10.21
CA HIS A 129 -1.38 12.18 -9.11
C HIS A 129 -1.18 10.67 -9.09
N ALA A 130 -1.10 10.04 -10.26
CA ALA A 130 -0.72 8.63 -10.34
C ALA A 130 0.70 8.39 -9.81
N LYS A 131 1.67 9.25 -10.16
CA LYS A 131 3.04 9.18 -9.61
C LYS A 131 3.05 9.30 -8.09
N LEU A 132 2.26 10.21 -7.51
CA LEU A 132 2.11 10.33 -6.06
C LEU A 132 1.56 9.03 -5.44
N ALA A 133 0.46 8.51 -5.99
CA ALA A 133 -0.19 7.31 -5.45
C ALA A 133 0.71 6.06 -5.58
N VAL A 134 1.30 5.84 -6.76
CA VAL A 134 2.23 4.74 -7.02
C VAL A 134 3.45 4.86 -6.11
N GLY A 135 4.02 6.06 -5.97
CA GLY A 135 5.15 6.31 -5.08
C GLY A 135 4.84 6.01 -3.60
N ALA A 136 3.70 6.51 -3.11
CA ALA A 136 3.26 6.29 -1.73
C ALA A 136 2.96 4.81 -1.44
N ALA A 137 2.22 4.13 -2.34
CA ALA A 137 1.93 2.71 -2.21
C ALA A 137 3.20 1.85 -2.24
N SER A 138 4.15 2.21 -3.11
CA SER A 138 5.43 1.50 -3.22
C SER A 138 6.29 1.66 -1.98
N ALA A 139 6.34 2.86 -1.41
CA ALA A 139 7.06 3.11 -0.17
C ALA A 139 6.46 2.31 0.99
N LEU A 140 5.13 2.31 1.13
CA LEU A 140 4.43 1.52 2.15
C LEU A 140 4.69 0.02 1.96
N ALA A 141 4.45 -0.52 0.75
CA ALA A 141 4.62 -1.95 0.49
C ALA A 141 6.06 -2.41 0.71
N THR A 142 7.05 -1.60 0.29
CA THR A 142 8.47 -1.90 0.52
C THR A 142 8.77 -1.98 2.01
N PHE A 143 8.35 -0.97 2.78
CA PHE A 143 8.60 -0.94 4.22
C PHE A 143 7.93 -2.10 4.97
N LEU A 144 6.68 -2.44 4.63
CA LEU A 144 5.97 -3.58 5.24
C LEU A 144 6.66 -4.90 4.91
N PHE A 145 7.11 -5.10 3.67
CA PHE A 145 7.81 -6.33 3.28
C PHE A 145 9.20 -6.45 3.91
N GLU A 146 9.98 -5.37 3.93
CA GLU A 146 11.28 -5.36 4.60
C GLU A 146 11.13 -5.70 6.07
N THR A 147 10.20 -5.03 6.77
CA THR A 147 9.89 -5.34 8.17
C THR A 147 9.46 -6.80 8.33
N HIS A 148 8.62 -7.31 7.42
CA HIS A 148 8.19 -8.70 7.48
C HIS A 148 9.37 -9.67 7.32
N MET A 149 10.26 -9.45 6.35
CA MET A 149 11.43 -10.30 6.11
C MET A 149 12.40 -10.28 7.29
N GLU A 150 12.67 -9.10 7.85
CA GLU A 150 13.56 -8.92 9.01
C GLU A 150 13.03 -9.57 10.29
N THR A 151 11.70 -9.66 10.41
CA THR A 151 11.02 -10.15 11.62
C THR A 151 10.22 -11.43 11.36
N LYS A 152 10.59 -12.21 10.33
CA LYS A 152 9.96 -13.51 10.08
C LYS A 152 10.08 -14.39 11.34
N PRO A 153 8.98 -15.05 11.77
CA PRO A 153 9.00 -15.94 12.92
C PRO A 153 9.82 -17.21 12.67
#